data_AF-A0A7S0GEF4-F1
#
_entry.id   AF-A0A7S0GEF4-F1
#
_cell.length_a   1.000
_cell.length_b   1.000
_cell.length_c   1.000
_cell.angle_alpha   90.00
_cell.angle_beta   90.00
_cell.angle_gamma   90.00
#
_symmetry.space_group_name_H-M   'P 1'
#
loop_
_entity.id
_entity.type
_entity.pdbx_description
1 polymer ?
#
loop_
_entity_poly.entity_id
_entity_poly.type
_entity_poly.pdbx_seq_one_letter_code
_entity_poly.pdbx_strand_id
1 'polypeptide(L)'
;QRCNYRIKVTNTNQIPDRKQINPVTTVVAETYPFPPIDKCGNRVRYTSVQVEAIRSGLSPGLTLIVGPPGTGKTDVAVQIIANLYHSFPTQRTILVTHSNAALNDLFEKVMARGDIDERYLLRLGAGERD
;
A
#
# COMPACT_ATOMS: atom_id res chain seq x y z
N GLN A 1 12.13 -16.56 0.16
CA GLN A 1 11.63 -17.67 1.02
C GLN A 1 10.14 -17.47 1.28
N ARG A 2 9.36 -18.56 1.15
CA ARG A 2 7.91 -18.78 1.36
C ARG A 2 6.92 -18.08 0.40
N CYS A 3 6.53 -18.82 -0.64
CA CYS A 3 5.30 -18.61 -1.39
C CYS A 3 4.09 -19.09 -0.57
N ASN A 4 3.08 -18.23 -0.36
CA ASN A 4 1.81 -18.65 0.22
C ASN A 4 0.86 -19.05 -0.91
N TYR A 5 0.48 -20.33 -0.96
CA TYR A 5 -0.52 -20.85 -1.89
C TYR A 5 -1.91 -20.78 -1.24
N ARG A 6 -2.93 -20.34 -1.99
CA ARG A 6 -4.33 -20.46 -1.57
C ARG A 6 -4.95 -21.65 -2.31
N ILE A 7 -5.14 -22.76 -1.60
CA ILE A 7 -5.82 -23.93 -2.16
C ILE A 7 -7.33 -23.71 -2.08
N LYS A 8 -8.02 -23.75 -3.23
CA LYS A 8 -9.48 -23.86 -3.29
C LYS A 8 -9.84 -25.30 -3.67
N VAL A 9 -10.64 -25.95 -2.84
CA VAL A 9 -11.20 -27.27 -3.15
C VAL A 9 -12.60 -27.07 -3.72
N THR A 10 -12.84 -27.50 -4.95
CA THR A 10 -14.18 -27.49 -5.56
C THR A 10 -14.63 -28.93 -5.82
N ASN A 11 -15.86 -29.25 -5.42
CA ASN A 11 -16.44 -30.57 -5.57
C ASN A 11 -17.38 -30.56 -6.79
N THR A 12 -16.97 -31.19 -7.89
CA THR A 12 -17.79 -31.30 -9.10
C THR A 12 -18.69 -32.54 -8.97
N ASN A 13 -19.97 -32.30 -8.65
CA ASN A 13 -20.98 -33.35 -8.71
C ASN A 13 -21.30 -33.69 -10.17
N GLN A 14 -20.58 -34.67 -10.74
CA GLN A 14 -21.04 -35.38 -11.93
C GLN A 14 -21.76 -36.68 -11.50
N ILE A 15 -22.94 -36.91 -12.09
CA ILE A 15 -23.90 -37.97 -11.78
C ILE A 15 -23.25 -39.35 -12.04
N PRO A 16 -23.38 -40.36 -11.14
CA PRO A 16 -22.55 -41.56 -11.18
C PRO A 16 -23.17 -42.65 -12.08
N ASP A 17 -22.33 -43.33 -12.87
CA ASP A 17 -22.63 -44.69 -13.29
C ASP A 17 -21.81 -45.69 -12.45
N ARG A 18 -22.46 -46.82 -12.18
CA ARG A 18 -22.28 -47.74 -11.07
C ARG A 18 -20.94 -48.50 -11.11
N LYS A 19 -20.03 -48.18 -10.18
CA LYS A 19 -19.19 -49.11 -9.35
C LYS A 19 -18.03 -48.32 -8.71
N GLN A 20 -17.98 -48.35 -7.37
CA GLN A 20 -16.87 -47.93 -6.48
C GLN A 20 -15.82 -46.97 -7.08
N ILE A 21 -15.96 -45.67 -6.83
CA ILE A 21 -14.85 -44.74 -7.05
C ILE A 21 -14.83 -43.76 -5.87
N ASN A 22 -13.72 -43.73 -5.15
CA ASN A 22 -13.43 -42.73 -4.11
C ASN A 22 -13.65 -41.33 -4.72
N PRO A 23 -14.23 -40.34 -4.00
CA PRO A 23 -14.45 -39.01 -4.56
C PRO A 23 -13.12 -38.41 -5.01
N VAL A 24 -12.90 -38.33 -6.33
CA VAL A 24 -11.69 -37.74 -6.91
C VAL A 24 -11.81 -36.22 -6.72
N THR A 25 -11.31 -35.76 -5.58
CA THR A 25 -11.21 -34.34 -5.28
C THR A 25 -10.11 -33.76 -6.15
N THR A 26 -10.47 -33.12 -7.27
CA THR A 26 -9.49 -32.43 -8.10
C THR A 26 -9.13 -31.11 -7.44
N VAL A 27 -7.93 -31.05 -6.85
CA VAL A 27 -7.40 -29.83 -6.23
C VAL A 27 -6.78 -28.96 -7.32
N VAL A 28 -7.46 -27.88 -7.71
CA VAL A 28 -6.91 -26.91 -8.64
C VAL A 28 -6.14 -25.84 -7.85
N ALA A 29 -4.82 -25.79 -8.03
CA ALA A 29 -3.99 -24.72 -7.49
C ALA A 29 -4.01 -23.53 -8.46
N GLU A 30 -4.70 -22.45 -8.09
CA GLU A 30 -4.58 -21.17 -8.79
C GLU A 30 -3.25 -20.50 -8.37
N THR A 31 -2.27 -20.49 -9.27
CA THR A 31 -1.05 -19.70 -9.07
C THR A 31 -1.35 -18.25 -9.39
N TYR A 32 -1.51 -17.41 -8.36
CA TYR A 32 -1.47 -15.97 -8.57
C TYR A 32 -0.01 -15.58 -8.83
N PRO A 33 0.31 -14.89 -9.94
CA PRO A 33 1.66 -14.39 -10.14
C PRO A 33 2.03 -13.52 -8.94
N PHE A 34 3.17 -13.81 -8.31
CA PHE A 34 3.74 -12.90 -7.33
C PHE A 34 3.87 -11.53 -8.00
N PRO A 35 3.44 -10.43 -7.35
CA PRO A 35 3.74 -9.12 -7.88
C PRO A 35 5.25 -9.05 -8.09
N PRO A 36 5.72 -8.59 -9.26
CA PRO A 36 7.14 -8.53 -9.55
C PRO A 36 7.87 -7.81 -8.41
N ILE A 37 9.09 -8.26 -8.10
CA ILE A 37 9.97 -7.71 -7.06
C ILE A 37 10.42 -6.27 -7.41
N ASP A 38 9.88 -5.70 -8.49
CA ASP A 38 10.13 -4.37 -9.04
C ASP A 38 9.36 -3.27 -8.30
N LYS A 39 9.14 -3.40 -6.99
CA LYS A 39 8.64 -2.29 -6.17
C LYS A 39 9.74 -1.23 -6.13
N CYS A 40 9.73 -0.35 -7.12
CA CYS A 40 10.72 0.71 -7.31
C CYS A 40 10.76 1.54 -6.03
N GLY A 41 11.82 1.37 -5.24
CA GLY A 41 12.01 2.18 -4.03
C GLY A 41 12.05 3.67 -4.37
N ASN A 42 11.89 4.50 -3.34
CA ASN A 42 11.96 5.94 -3.53
C ASN A 42 13.27 6.36 -4.23
N ARG A 43 13.16 7.01 -5.39
CA ARG A 43 14.32 7.50 -6.16
C ARG A 43 14.84 8.84 -5.64
N VAL A 44 14.06 9.54 -4.82
CA VAL A 44 14.43 10.85 -4.28
C VAL A 44 15.57 10.71 -3.26
N ARG A 45 16.65 11.47 -3.47
CA ARG A 45 17.75 11.60 -2.52
C ARG A 45 17.42 12.71 -1.52
N TYR A 46 17.34 12.36 -0.24
CA TYR A 46 17.07 13.32 0.83
C TYR A 46 18.36 13.91 1.39
N THR A 47 18.29 15.18 1.81
CA THR A 47 19.35 15.81 2.61
C THR A 47 19.37 15.23 4.02
N SER A 48 20.47 15.43 4.76
CA SER A 48 20.57 14.96 6.16
C SER A 48 19.43 15.51 7.05
N VAL A 49 19.05 16.77 6.86
CA VAL A 49 17.95 17.41 7.59
C VAL A 49 16.60 16.77 7.24
N GLN A 50 16.37 16.43 5.97
CA GLN A 50 15.16 15.74 5.55
C GLN A 50 15.11 14.29 6.08
N VAL A 51 16.25 13.60 6.11
CA VAL A 51 16.36 12.26 6.72
C VAL A 51 16.03 12.32 8.21
N GLU A 52 16.52 13.33 8.93
CA GLU A 52 16.18 13.50 10.34
C GLU A 52 14.70 13.83 10.54
N ALA A 53 14.11 14.64 9.66
CA ALA A 53 12.67 14.90 9.69
C ALA A 53 11.83 13.62 9.47
N ILE A 54 12.25 12.75 8.54
CA ILE A 54 11.62 11.44 8.32
C ILE A 54 11.77 10.56 9.57
N ARG A 55 12.97 10.49 10.14
CA ARG A 55 13.25 9.69 11.35
C ARG A 55 12.41 10.16 12.54
N SER A 56 12.31 11.47 12.74
CA SER A 56 11.48 12.08 13.77
C SER A 56 10.00 11.73 13.55
N GLY A 57 9.50 11.81 12.32
CA GLY A 57 8.10 11.51 11.99
C GLY A 57 7.68 10.05 12.17
N LEU A 58 8.63 9.12 12.27
CA LEU A 58 8.38 7.71 12.62
C LEU A 58 8.45 7.42 14.12
N SER A 59 8.99 8.36 14.88
CA SER A 59 9.08 8.22 16.33
C SER A 59 7.76 8.65 16.98
N PRO A 60 7.34 8.04 18.09
CA PRO A 60 6.16 8.49 18.83
C PRO A 60 6.33 9.95 19.30
N GLY A 61 5.27 10.75 19.16
CA GLY A 61 5.25 12.14 19.62
C GLY A 61 4.76 13.10 18.54
N LEU A 62 5.08 14.39 18.70
CA LEU A 62 4.76 15.44 17.74
C LEU A 62 6.02 15.85 16.97
N THR A 63 5.97 15.71 15.65
CA THR A 63 7.03 16.19 14.74
C THR A 63 6.51 17.36 13.92
N LEU A 64 7.15 18.52 14.06
CA LEU A 64 6.85 19.71 13.26
C LEU A 64 7.96 19.94 12.24
N ILE A 65 7.62 19.92 10.96
CA ILE A 65 8.57 20.13 9.86
C ILE A 65 8.30 21.51 9.25
N VAL A 66 9.28 22.41 9.33
CA VAL A 66 9.20 23.75 8.75
C VAL A 66 10.29 23.91 7.69
N GLY A 67 9.95 24.53 6.57
CA GLY A 67 10.94 24.85 5.54
C GLY A 67 10.40 25.87 4.54
N PRO A 68 11.27 26.68 3.91
CA PRO A 68 10.92 27.58 2.80
C PRO A 68 10.07 26.93 1.70
N PRO A 69 9.34 27.70 0.88
CA PRO A 69 8.68 27.16 -0.30
C PRO A 69 9.71 26.45 -1.21
N GLY A 70 9.35 25.29 -1.78
CA GLY A 70 10.24 24.52 -2.65
C GLY A 70 11.21 23.55 -1.96
N THR A 71 11.22 23.41 -0.63
CA THR A 71 12.16 22.53 0.10
C THR A 71 11.78 21.05 0.17
N GLY A 72 10.87 20.59 -0.68
CA GLY A 72 10.47 19.17 -0.74
C GLY A 72 9.71 18.64 0.48
N LYS A 73 8.98 19.50 1.21
CA LYS A 73 8.17 19.08 2.38
C LYS A 73 7.18 17.97 2.03
N THR A 74 6.54 18.08 0.86
CA THR A 74 5.62 17.07 0.35
C THR A 74 6.33 15.72 0.19
N ASP A 75 7.53 15.70 -0.39
CA ASP A 75 8.29 14.46 -0.60
C ASP A 75 8.70 13.80 0.72
N VAL A 76 9.08 14.61 1.71
CA VAL A 76 9.32 14.14 3.08
C VAL A 76 8.06 13.51 3.70
N ALA A 77 6.91 14.18 3.58
CA ALA A 77 5.64 13.67 4.10
C ALA A 77 5.23 12.35 3.43
N VAL A 78 5.35 12.28 2.10
CA VAL A 78 5.10 11.05 1.32
C VAL A 78 5.99 9.90 1.80
N GLN A 79 7.26 10.17 2.09
CA GLN A 79 8.18 9.16 2.61
C GLN A 79 7.80 8.70 4.02
N ILE A 80 7.36 9.60 4.90
CA ILE A 80 6.86 9.25 6.23
C ILE A 80 5.64 8.34 6.10
N ILE A 81 4.66 8.70 5.25
CA ILE A 81 3.47 7.89 5.00
C ILE A 81 3.84 6.49 4.51
N ALA A 82 4.74 6.38 3.53
CA ALA A 82 5.21 5.09 3.01
C ALA A 82 5.88 4.24 4.11
N ASN A 83 6.75 4.86 4.91
CA ASN A 83 7.43 4.18 5.99
C ASN A 83 6.45 3.70 7.08
N LEU A 84 5.44 4.50 7.42
CA LEU A 84 4.39 4.10 8.37
C LEU A 84 3.56 2.93 7.83
N TYR A 85 3.19 2.99 6.54
CA TYR A 85 2.44 1.93 5.87
C TYR A 85 3.19 0.58 5.90
N HIS A 86 4.50 0.57 5.64
CA HIS A 86 5.30 -0.67 5.67
C HIS A 86 5.66 -1.13 7.09
N SER A 87 5.93 -0.20 8.01
CA SER A 87 6.41 -0.54 9.36
C SER A 87 5.28 -0.95 10.30
N PHE A 88 4.07 -0.42 10.09
CA PHE A 88 2.93 -0.61 10.99
C PHE A 88 1.65 -0.98 10.21
N PRO A 89 1.58 -2.17 9.59
CA PRO A 89 0.48 -2.55 8.69
C PRO A 89 -0.90 -2.64 9.34
N THR A 90 -0.96 -2.69 10.68
CA THR A 90 -2.23 -2.69 11.44
C THR A 90 -2.71 -1.30 11.83
N GLN A 91 -1.85 -0.29 11.68
CA GLN A 91 -2.18 1.10 11.99
C GLN A 91 -2.80 1.78 10.78
N ARG A 92 -3.69 2.74 11.03
CA ARG A 92 -4.30 3.58 9.99
C ARG A 92 -3.78 4.99 10.14
N THR A 93 -3.20 5.53 9.07
CA THR A 93 -2.73 6.92 9.01
C THR A 93 -3.83 7.80 8.42
N ILE A 94 -4.19 8.88 9.11
CA ILE A 94 -5.12 9.89 8.60
C ILE A 94 -4.30 11.06 8.05
N LEU A 95 -4.54 11.40 6.79
CA LEU A 95 -3.96 12.59 6.17
C LEU A 95 -4.99 13.73 6.20
N VAL A 96 -4.59 14.90 6.68
CA VAL A 96 -5.41 16.11 6.70
C VAL A 96 -4.64 17.24 6.03
N THR A 97 -5.30 17.95 5.11
CA THR A 97 -4.76 19.11 4.40
C THR A 97 -5.77 20.25 4.44
N HIS A 98 -5.30 21.48 4.25
CA HIS A 98 -6.18 22.66 4.20
C HIS A 98 -6.95 22.79 2.87
N SER A 99 -6.56 22.05 1.83
CA SER A 99 -7.14 22.14 0.49
C SER A 99 -7.12 20.80 -0.24
N ASN A 100 -8.09 20.64 -1.15
CA ASN A 100 -8.16 19.49 -2.06
C ASN A 100 -6.96 19.43 -3.00
N ALA A 101 -6.46 20.57 -3.46
CA ALA A 101 -5.27 20.62 -4.32
C ALA A 101 -4.04 20.01 -3.61
N ALA A 102 -3.80 20.35 -2.34
CA ALA A 102 -2.71 19.77 -1.56
C ALA A 102 -2.92 18.27 -1.29
N LEU A 103 -4.17 17.84 -1.14
CA LEU A 103 -4.51 16.43 -1.01
C LEU A 103 -4.17 15.69 -2.31
N ASN A 104 -4.57 16.22 -3.47
CA ASN A 104 -4.28 15.62 -4.78
C ASN A 104 -2.78 15.43 -5.00
N ASP A 105 -1.96 16.47 -4.77
CA ASP A 105 -0.49 16.40 -4.92
C ASP A 105 0.13 15.29 -4.04
N LEU A 106 -0.32 15.17 -2.78
CA LEU A 106 0.13 14.11 -1.89
C LEU A 106 -0.29 12.72 -2.38
N PHE A 107 -1.54 12.56 -2.81
CA PHE A 107 -2.04 11.29 -3.32
C PHE A 107 -1.33 10.86 -4.60
N GLU A 108 -1.17 11.77 -5.57
CA GLU A 108 -0.43 11.50 -6.82
C GLU A 108 0.99 11.03 -6.53
N LYS A 109 1.71 11.70 -5.62
CA LYS A 109 3.07 11.31 -5.24
C LYS A 109 3.14 9.99 -4.49
N VAL A 110 2.17 9.69 -3.63
CA VAL A 110 2.06 8.39 -2.96
C VAL A 110 1.86 7.26 -3.98
N MET A 111 0.95 7.47 -4.94
CA MET A 111 0.61 6.49 -5.98
C MET A 111 1.79 6.27 -6.95
N ALA A 112 2.48 7.34 -7.34
CA ALA A 112 3.61 7.29 -8.26
C ALA A 112 4.79 6.43 -7.75
N ARG A 113 4.85 6.12 -6.45
CA ARG A 113 5.88 5.23 -5.88
C ARG A 113 5.62 3.75 -6.18
N GLY A 114 4.36 3.35 -6.31
CA GLY A 114 3.97 1.94 -6.52
C GLY A 114 4.21 0.99 -5.33
N ASP A 115 4.77 1.48 -4.22
CA ASP A 115 5.06 0.68 -3.04
C ASP A 115 3.88 0.54 -2.06
N ILE A 116 2.88 1.41 -2.19
CA ILE A 116 1.59 1.38 -1.48
C ILE A 116 0.52 0.84 -2.44
N ASP A 117 -0.31 -0.10 -1.98
CA ASP A 117 -1.41 -0.65 -2.78
C ASP A 117 -2.63 0.27 -2.69
N GLU A 118 -3.17 0.64 -3.86
CA GLU A 118 -4.28 1.59 -4.01
C GLU A 118 -5.51 1.19 -3.21
N ARG A 119 -5.70 -0.12 -2.95
CA ARG A 119 -6.83 -0.65 -2.19
C ARG A 119 -6.83 -0.23 -0.72
N TYR A 120 -5.70 0.23 -0.19
CA TYR A 120 -5.59 0.76 1.18
C TYR A 120 -5.70 2.27 1.26
N LEU A 121 -5.85 2.96 0.12
CA LEU A 121 -6.02 4.40 0.05
C LEU A 121 -7.51 4.72 -0.06
N LEU A 122 -7.99 5.56 0.86
CA LEU A 122 -9.36 6.06 0.86
C LEU A 122 -9.35 7.58 0.95
N ARG A 123 -9.98 8.24 -0.02
CA ARG A 123 -10.24 9.68 0.01
C ARG A 123 -11.68 9.91 0.45
N LEU A 124 -11.85 10.67 1.53
CA LEU A 124 -13.15 11.09 2.01
C LEU A 124 -13.37 12.56 1.66
N GLY A 125 -14.45 12.87 0.95
CA GLY A 125 -14.82 14.24 0.61
C GLY A 125 -16.19 14.29 -0.07
N ALA A 126 -16.94 15.37 0.18
CA ALA A 126 -18.09 15.69 -0.66
C ALA A 126 -17.57 16.07 -2.04
N GLY A 127 -18.13 15.46 -3.09
CA GLY A 127 -17.71 15.70 -4.48
C GLY A 127 -17.57 17.20 -4.76
N GLU A 128 -16.47 17.56 -5.40
CA GLU A 128 -16.21 18.91 -5.90
C GLU A 128 -17.42 19.30 -6.75
N ARG A 129 -18.28 20.18 -6.23
CA ARG A 129 -19.25 20.89 -7.04
C ARG A 129 -18.46 22.04 -7.65
N ASP A 130 -18.18 21.91 -8.94
CA ASP A 130 -17.88 23.05 -9.80
C ASP A 130 -18.92 24.17 -9.58
#